data_AF-A0A1G6PTJ6-F1
#
_entry.id   AF-A0A1G6PTJ6-F1
#
_cell.length_a   1.000
_cell.length_b   1.000
_cell.length_c   1.000
_cell.angle_alpha   90.00
_cell.angle_beta   90.00
_cell.angle_gamma   90.00
#
_symmetry.space_group_name_H-M   'P 1'
#
loop_
_entity.id
_entity.type
_entity.pdbx_description
1 polymer ?
#
loop_
_entity_poly.entity_id
_entity_poly.type
_entity_poly.pdbx_seq_one_letter_code
_entity_poly.pdbx_strand_id
1 'polypeptide(L)'
;MSKPTTKYPEDEFDVLAPDAAPSGVHRAPRSAWSRVAPFVIVVVTCAVLAVGTVYYLAQSPTSRLNASATPSASAEPTDAATDAATDAATDAATPDATDEATPDGEATTEDPVDTPVAPIPDAVDTTTSVRVLNATARSGVAAGAATTLTDAGWSDVVADNFTGTKPTSSLVYFKSSESEAAAREVAQLLGITEVIEAPKLVGPVSVVLAGSFGK
;
A
#
# COMPACT_ATOMS: atom_id res chain seq x y z
N MET A 1 -14.23 80.87 27.96
CA MET A 1 -13.44 79.86 27.22
C MET A 1 -14.00 79.81 25.80
N SER A 2 -13.32 80.39 24.81
CA SER A 2 -13.74 80.33 23.41
C SER A 2 -13.48 78.93 22.86
N LYS A 3 -14.51 78.28 22.31
CA LYS A 3 -14.36 77.02 21.59
C LYS A 3 -13.54 77.30 20.31
N PRO A 4 -12.56 76.47 19.95
CA PRO A 4 -11.85 76.63 18.68
C PRO A 4 -12.84 76.40 17.53
N THR A 5 -12.97 77.37 16.63
CA THR A 5 -13.70 77.21 15.36
C THR A 5 -12.99 76.14 14.54
N THR A 6 -13.61 74.98 14.38
CA THR A 6 -13.17 73.95 13.43
C THR A 6 -13.41 74.46 12.00
N LYS A 7 -12.49 74.12 11.09
CA LYS A 7 -12.53 74.54 9.67
C LYS A 7 -13.63 73.83 8.87
N TYR A 8 -14.21 72.77 9.43
CA TYR A 8 -15.18 71.91 8.79
C TYR A 8 -16.54 72.02 9.49
N PRO A 9 -17.65 71.92 8.75
CA PRO A 9 -18.99 71.88 9.33
C PRO A 9 -19.12 70.68 10.27
N GLU A 10 -19.98 70.80 11.30
CA GLU A 10 -20.26 69.70 12.24
C GLU A 10 -20.76 68.47 11.45
N ASP A 11 -20.02 67.37 11.53
CA ASP A 11 -20.38 66.09 10.91
C ASP A 11 -21.01 65.14 11.95
N GLU A 12 -21.69 64.10 11.49
CA GLU A 12 -22.38 63.09 12.31
C GLU A 12 -21.45 62.39 13.32
N PHE A 13 -20.14 62.43 13.11
CA PHE A 13 -19.13 61.91 14.04
C PHE A 13 -18.77 62.88 15.18
N ASP A 14 -19.03 64.18 15.00
CA ASP A 14 -18.80 65.21 16.02
C ASP A 14 -20.00 65.34 16.98
N VAL A 15 -21.19 64.94 16.52
CA VAL A 15 -22.42 64.93 17.31
C VAL A 15 -22.51 63.62 18.10
N LEU A 16 -21.96 63.62 19.32
CA LEU A 16 -22.23 62.56 20.29
C LEU A 16 -23.75 62.58 20.61
N ALA A 17 -24.48 61.55 20.18
CA ALA A 17 -25.86 61.40 20.64
C ALA A 17 -25.87 61.35 22.18
N PRO A 18 -26.76 62.09 22.87
CA PRO A 18 -26.72 62.25 24.32
C PRO A 18 -26.83 60.91 25.07
N ASP A 19 -27.39 59.89 24.40
CA ASP A 19 -27.60 58.54 24.94
C ASP A 19 -26.65 57.48 24.34
N ALA A 20 -25.75 57.88 23.43
CA ALA A 20 -24.75 56.97 22.85
C ALA A 20 -23.61 56.75 23.85
N ALA A 21 -23.82 55.82 24.77
CA ALA A 21 -22.72 55.26 25.55
C ALA A 21 -21.68 54.65 24.59
N PRO A 22 -20.37 54.86 24.81
CA PRO A 22 -19.34 54.19 24.02
C PRO A 22 -19.56 52.69 24.14
N SER A 23 -19.92 52.02 23.04
CA SER A 23 -20.02 50.57 22.98
C SER A 23 -18.60 50.01 23.04
N GLY A 24 -18.01 49.97 24.23
CA GLY A 24 -16.70 49.38 24.46
C GLY A 24 -16.74 47.91 24.05
N VAL A 25 -15.66 47.45 23.42
CA VAL A 25 -15.41 46.06 22.99
C VAL A 25 -15.17 45.16 24.22
N HIS A 26 -16.01 45.29 25.26
CA HIS A 26 -15.92 44.53 26.50
C HIS A 26 -16.33 43.09 26.21
N ARG A 27 -15.35 42.31 25.75
CA ARG A 27 -15.44 40.86 25.71
C ARG A 27 -15.56 40.38 27.15
N ALA A 28 -16.67 39.72 27.47
CA ALA A 28 -16.78 38.93 28.68
C ALA A 28 -15.57 37.97 28.77
N PRO A 29 -14.96 37.77 29.95
CA PRO A 29 -13.84 36.87 30.09
C PRO A 29 -14.30 35.46 29.70
N ARG A 30 -13.80 34.97 28.56
CA ARG A 30 -14.03 33.61 28.10
C ARG A 30 -13.62 32.61 29.19
N SER A 31 -14.54 31.73 29.55
CA SER A 31 -14.30 30.71 30.58
C SER A 31 -13.09 29.85 30.22
N ALA A 32 -12.22 29.60 31.22
CA ALA A 32 -11.05 28.74 31.06
C ALA A 32 -11.42 27.31 30.64
N TRP A 33 -12.67 26.90 30.86
CA TRP A 33 -13.19 25.58 30.47
C TRP A 33 -13.12 25.32 28.97
N SER A 34 -13.33 26.34 28.13
CA SER A 34 -13.25 26.19 26.66
C SER A 34 -11.82 25.86 26.19
N ARG A 35 -10.79 26.21 26.96
CA ARG A 35 -9.39 25.87 26.66
C ARG A 35 -9.02 24.45 27.09
N VAL A 36 -9.64 23.94 28.15
CA VAL A 36 -9.31 22.64 28.76
C VAL A 36 -10.19 21.51 28.22
N ALA A 37 -11.41 21.82 27.78
CA ALA A 37 -12.35 20.87 27.18
C ALA A 37 -11.75 19.95 26.10
N PRO A 38 -10.99 20.42 25.10
CA PRO A 38 -10.43 19.52 24.08
C PRO A 38 -9.42 18.52 24.67
N PHE A 39 -8.60 18.93 25.64
CA PHE A 39 -7.63 18.03 26.28
C PHE A 39 -8.33 16.97 27.13
N VAL A 40 -9.38 17.34 27.86
CA VAL A 40 -10.18 16.39 28.66
C VAL A 40 -10.86 15.37 27.73
N ILE A 41 -11.41 15.81 26.60
CA ILE A 41 -12.00 14.92 25.60
C ILE A 41 -10.97 13.91 25.10
N VAL A 42 -9.77 14.35 24.71
CA VAL A 42 -8.70 13.45 24.24
C VAL A 42 -8.30 12.43 25.31
N VAL A 43 -8.14 12.87 26.57
CA VAL A 43 -7.79 11.96 27.68
C VAL A 43 -8.88 10.90 27.88
N VAL A 44 -10.15 11.30 27.86
CA VAL A 44 -11.29 10.37 27.99
C VAL A 44 -11.34 9.40 26.81
N THR A 45 -11.16 9.89 25.58
CA THR A 45 -11.13 9.03 24.38
C THR A 45 -9.99 8.01 24.45
N CYS A 46 -8.78 8.43 24.81
CA CYS A 46 -7.65 7.52 25.00
C CYS A 46 -7.92 6.46 26.08
N ALA A 47 -8.54 6.85 27.20
CA ALA A 47 -8.89 5.91 28.26
C ALA A 47 -9.91 4.87 27.78
N VAL A 48 -10.94 5.30 27.04
CA VAL A 48 -11.95 4.39 26.46
C VAL A 48 -11.31 3.44 25.45
N LEU A 49 -10.44 3.94 24.56
CA LEU A 49 -9.74 3.11 23.60
C LEU A 49 -8.82 2.09 24.28
N ALA A 50 -8.08 2.48 25.31
CA ALA A 50 -7.20 1.59 26.05
C ALA A 50 -7.99 0.45 26.74
N VAL A 51 -9.14 0.76 27.35
CA VAL A 51 -10.01 -0.27 27.93
C VAL A 51 -10.58 -1.17 26.85
N GLY A 52 -11.03 -0.60 25.72
CA GLY A 52 -11.57 -1.34 24.59
C GLY A 52 -10.55 -2.30 23.96
N THR A 53 -9.30 -1.87 23.78
CA THR A 53 -8.23 -2.72 23.23
C THR A 53 -7.88 -3.86 24.18
N VAL A 54 -7.73 -3.60 25.48
CA VAL A 54 -7.48 -4.64 26.49
C VAL A 54 -8.61 -5.66 26.52
N TYR A 55 -9.87 -5.22 26.49
CA TYR A 55 -11.03 -6.09 26.44
C TYR A 55 -11.05 -6.95 25.17
N TYR A 56 -10.86 -6.33 23.99
CA TYR A 56 -10.82 -7.03 22.71
C TYR A 56 -9.69 -8.07 22.63
N LEU A 57 -8.49 -7.71 23.10
CA LEU A 57 -7.40 -8.68 23.20
C LEU A 57 -7.77 -9.80 24.17
N ALA A 58 -8.35 -9.51 25.33
CA ALA A 58 -8.72 -10.55 26.31
C ALA A 58 -9.74 -11.57 25.79
N GLN A 59 -10.63 -11.23 24.84
CA GLN A 59 -11.52 -12.21 24.19
C GLN A 59 -10.89 -12.96 23.02
N SER A 60 -9.71 -12.55 22.55
CA SER A 60 -9.05 -13.20 21.41
C SER A 60 -8.44 -14.54 21.85
N PRO A 61 -8.78 -15.68 21.20
CA PRO A 61 -8.28 -17.02 21.60
C PRO A 61 -6.75 -17.21 21.44
N THR A 62 -6.06 -16.23 20.85
CA THR A 62 -4.62 -16.20 20.61
C THR A 62 -3.85 -15.24 21.54
N SER A 63 -4.52 -14.68 22.55
CA SER A 63 -3.91 -13.67 23.42
C SER A 63 -2.80 -14.21 24.31
N ARG A 64 -1.57 -13.74 24.05
CA ARG A 64 -0.36 -14.06 24.81
C ARG A 64 -0.31 -13.45 26.22
N LEU A 65 -1.34 -12.68 26.62
CA LEU A 65 -1.50 -12.17 27.98
C LEU A 65 -1.73 -13.28 29.02
N ASN A 66 -2.04 -14.51 28.59
CA ASN A 66 -2.14 -15.70 29.45
C ASN A 66 -0.98 -16.72 29.23
N ALA A 67 0.04 -16.37 28.46
CA ALA A 67 1.21 -17.23 28.30
C ALA A 67 2.15 -17.03 29.49
N SER A 68 1.92 -17.81 30.55
CA SER A 68 2.82 -17.90 31.71
C SER A 68 4.26 -18.17 31.24
N ALA A 69 5.16 -17.24 31.59
CA ALA A 69 6.56 -17.29 31.21
C ALA A 69 7.28 -18.48 31.87
N THR A 70 7.87 -19.35 31.07
CA THR A 70 8.95 -20.26 31.52
C THR A 70 10.27 -19.66 31.01
N PRO A 71 11.22 -19.27 31.88
CA PRO A 71 12.53 -18.84 31.42
C PRO A 71 13.38 -20.09 31.15
N SER A 72 13.79 -20.29 29.89
CA SER A 72 14.86 -21.23 29.56
C SER A 72 16.10 -20.43 29.16
N ALA A 73 17.14 -20.55 29.98
CA ALA A 73 18.39 -19.83 29.87
C ALA A 73 19.26 -20.35 28.73
N SER A 74 19.97 -19.40 28.12
CA SER A 74 21.06 -19.57 27.17
C SER A 74 22.21 -20.41 27.73
N ALA A 75 22.74 -21.33 26.92
CA ALA A 75 24.14 -21.76 26.95
C ALA A 75 24.59 -22.18 25.53
N GLU A 76 25.84 -21.82 25.24
CA GLU A 76 26.60 -21.74 23.99
C GLU A 76 26.85 -23.06 23.19
N PRO A 77 27.43 -22.97 21.97
CA PRO A 77 27.60 -24.07 21.03
C PRO A 77 28.84 -24.92 21.35
N THR A 78 28.88 -26.16 20.86
CA THR A 78 30.10 -26.97 20.82
C THR A 78 30.08 -27.84 19.57
N ASP A 79 31.05 -27.57 18.70
CA ASP A 79 31.47 -28.43 17.59
C ASP A 79 31.93 -29.80 18.10
N ALA A 80 31.53 -30.87 17.41
CA ALA A 80 32.31 -32.09 17.32
C ALA A 80 31.90 -32.88 16.08
N ALA A 81 32.83 -32.93 15.13
CA ALA A 81 32.83 -33.74 13.92
C ALA A 81 32.80 -35.25 14.23
N THR A 82 32.25 -36.04 13.29
CA THR A 82 32.78 -37.32 12.77
C THR A 82 31.76 -37.79 11.71
N ASP A 83 32.03 -37.61 10.41
CA ASP A 83 32.81 -38.47 9.51
C ASP A 83 32.00 -39.66 8.95
N ALA A 84 32.01 -39.78 7.61
CA ALA A 84 31.79 -40.95 6.76
C ALA A 84 30.85 -40.70 5.55
N ALA A 85 31.43 -40.33 4.40
CA ALA A 85 31.19 -41.02 3.13
C ALA A 85 32.13 -40.44 2.05
N THR A 86 33.18 -41.21 1.76
CA THR A 86 34.13 -41.02 0.65
C THR A 86 33.69 -41.85 -0.56
N ASP A 87 33.97 -41.28 -1.74
CA ASP A 87 34.10 -41.88 -3.08
C ASP A 87 32.83 -42.41 -3.78
N ALA A 88 32.49 -41.84 -4.95
CA ALA A 88 33.18 -42.15 -6.20
C ALA A 88 32.57 -41.35 -7.38
N ALA A 89 33.42 -41.08 -8.37
CA ALA A 89 33.18 -40.22 -9.51
C ALA A 89 32.55 -40.94 -10.73
N THR A 90 32.03 -40.10 -11.65
CA THR A 90 32.05 -40.21 -13.12
C THR A 90 31.33 -41.39 -13.83
N ASP A 91 30.28 -41.07 -14.60
CA ASP A 91 30.20 -41.21 -16.09
C ASP A 91 28.78 -40.81 -16.53
N ALA A 92 28.59 -39.78 -17.37
CA ALA A 92 28.61 -39.82 -18.83
C ALA A 92 27.61 -40.81 -19.46
N ALA A 93 26.51 -40.30 -20.01
CA ALA A 93 25.85 -40.86 -21.20
C ALA A 93 24.79 -39.88 -21.75
N THR A 94 25.24 -39.05 -22.68
CA THR A 94 24.44 -38.49 -23.78
C THR A 94 24.07 -39.64 -24.73
N PRO A 95 22.83 -39.73 -25.25
CA PRO A 95 22.60 -40.34 -26.55
C PRO A 95 22.52 -39.22 -27.59
N ASP A 96 23.58 -39.17 -28.37
CA ASP A 96 23.67 -38.48 -29.65
C ASP A 96 22.97 -39.38 -30.67
N ALA A 97 22.08 -38.81 -31.47
CA ALA A 97 21.55 -39.44 -32.67
C ALA A 97 21.67 -38.44 -33.81
N THR A 98 22.84 -38.48 -34.44
CA THR A 98 23.16 -37.96 -35.76
C THR A 98 22.21 -38.55 -36.79
N ASP A 99 21.60 -37.72 -37.63
CA ASP A 99 21.71 -37.95 -39.07
C ASP A 99 21.70 -36.63 -39.85
N GLU A 100 22.61 -36.57 -40.81
CA GLU A 100 22.96 -35.45 -41.67
C GLU A 100 21.89 -35.18 -42.74
N ALA A 101 21.73 -33.93 -43.16
CA ALA A 101 21.96 -33.50 -44.56
C ALA A 101 21.36 -32.09 -44.83
N THR A 102 22.18 -31.25 -45.44
CA THR A 102 21.89 -29.99 -46.14
C THR A 102 22.78 -30.04 -47.37
N PRO A 103 22.52 -29.39 -48.54
CA PRO A 103 21.48 -28.42 -48.92
C PRO A 103 20.79 -28.75 -50.28
N ASP A 104 19.99 -27.79 -50.74
CA ASP A 104 19.75 -27.35 -52.12
C ASP A 104 18.32 -27.58 -52.67
N GLY A 105 17.76 -26.52 -53.25
CA GLY A 105 16.40 -26.51 -53.79
C GLY A 105 15.68 -25.16 -53.70
N GLU A 106 16.11 -24.25 -54.58
CA GLU A 106 15.38 -23.17 -55.26
C GLU A 106 13.92 -22.79 -54.90
N ALA A 107 13.70 -21.48 -55.01
CA ALA A 107 12.44 -20.74 -54.96
C ALA A 107 11.32 -21.29 -55.87
N THR A 108 10.05 -21.07 -55.47
CA THR A 108 8.99 -20.36 -56.26
C THR A 108 7.58 -20.60 -55.68
N THR A 109 6.89 -19.49 -55.36
CA THR A 109 5.42 -19.20 -55.44
C THR A 109 4.37 -19.90 -54.56
N GLU A 110 3.84 -19.06 -53.65
CA GLU A 110 2.45 -18.81 -53.18
C GLU A 110 1.32 -19.85 -53.42
N ASP A 111 0.72 -20.31 -52.32
CA ASP A 111 -0.69 -20.05 -51.91
C ASP A 111 -0.85 -20.51 -50.42
N PRO A 112 -1.84 -20.04 -49.65
CA PRO A 112 -1.73 -19.88 -48.21
C PRO A 112 -1.88 -21.20 -47.46
N VAL A 113 -0.83 -21.59 -46.73
CA VAL A 113 -0.95 -22.57 -45.65
C VAL A 113 -1.64 -21.89 -44.47
N ASP A 114 -2.78 -22.47 -44.08
CA ASP A 114 -3.46 -22.26 -42.79
C ASP A 114 -2.41 -22.34 -41.67
N THR A 115 -1.85 -21.19 -41.34
CA THR A 115 -1.02 -21.03 -40.17
C THR A 115 -2.00 -21.06 -39.01
N PRO A 116 -1.83 -21.94 -38.00
CA PRO A 116 -2.62 -21.84 -36.79
C PRO A 116 -2.41 -20.43 -36.25
N VAL A 117 -3.45 -19.60 -36.33
CA VAL A 117 -3.44 -18.28 -35.72
C VAL A 117 -3.23 -18.55 -34.24
N ALA A 118 -2.02 -18.25 -33.76
CA ALA A 118 -1.76 -18.19 -32.33
C ALA A 118 -2.87 -17.31 -31.73
N PRO A 119 -3.54 -17.75 -30.65
CA PRO A 119 -4.59 -16.94 -30.06
C PRO A 119 -4.04 -15.55 -29.78
N ILE A 120 -4.66 -14.54 -30.38
CA ILE A 120 -4.45 -13.15 -30.00
C ILE A 120 -4.70 -13.13 -28.48
N PRO A 121 -3.76 -12.67 -27.64
CA PRO A 121 -4.01 -12.62 -26.22
C PRO A 121 -5.32 -11.85 -26.01
N ASP A 122 -6.27 -12.45 -25.29
CA ASP A 122 -7.49 -11.77 -24.90
C ASP A 122 -7.08 -10.42 -24.33
N ALA A 123 -7.60 -9.33 -24.91
CA ALA A 123 -7.28 -7.99 -24.46
C ALA A 123 -7.58 -7.93 -22.96
N VAL A 124 -6.54 -7.69 -22.15
CA VAL A 124 -6.66 -7.66 -20.69
C VAL A 124 -7.66 -6.58 -20.31
N ASP A 125 -8.61 -6.90 -19.44
CA ASP A 125 -9.60 -5.94 -18.94
C ASP A 125 -8.93 -4.93 -18.00
N THR A 126 -8.49 -3.79 -18.56
CA THR A 126 -7.88 -2.68 -17.81
C THR A 126 -8.88 -1.86 -17.01
N THR A 127 -10.17 -2.21 -17.06
CA THR A 127 -11.22 -1.63 -16.19
C THR A 127 -11.31 -2.34 -14.84
N THR A 128 -10.61 -3.47 -14.68
CA THR A 128 -10.49 -4.18 -13.41
C THR A 128 -9.85 -3.28 -12.34
N SER A 129 -10.48 -3.21 -11.16
CA SER A 129 -9.97 -2.36 -10.08
C SER A 129 -8.72 -2.92 -9.41
N VAL A 130 -7.67 -2.11 -9.35
CA VAL A 130 -6.36 -2.49 -8.81
C VAL A 130 -6.04 -1.65 -7.58
N ARG A 131 -5.84 -2.31 -6.43
CA ARG A 131 -5.34 -1.65 -5.22
C ARG A 131 -3.83 -1.83 -5.12
N VAL A 132 -3.07 -0.75 -5.03
CA VAL A 132 -1.61 -0.76 -4.87
C VAL A 132 -1.26 -0.42 -3.43
N LEU A 133 -0.71 -1.38 -2.70
CA LEU A 133 -0.45 -1.29 -1.26
C LEU A 133 1.04 -1.15 -0.98
N ASN A 134 1.41 -0.06 -0.30
CA ASN A 134 2.78 0.19 0.12
C ASN A 134 3.10 -0.58 1.41
N ALA A 135 3.87 -1.66 1.33
CA ALA A 135 4.42 -2.35 2.50
C ALA A 135 5.83 -1.86 2.89
N THR A 136 6.37 -0.85 2.21
CA THR A 136 7.71 -0.30 2.51
C THR A 136 7.69 0.76 3.63
N ALA A 137 8.85 1.32 3.96
CA ALA A 137 8.97 2.51 4.81
C ALA A 137 9.13 3.82 3.99
N ARG A 138 9.15 3.72 2.66
CA ARG A 138 9.34 4.85 1.75
C ARG A 138 7.99 5.43 1.34
N SER A 139 7.85 6.75 1.38
CA SER A 139 6.68 7.44 0.86
C SER A 139 6.66 7.42 -0.67
N GLY A 140 5.45 7.43 -1.26
CA GLY A 140 5.28 7.58 -2.71
C GLY A 140 5.48 6.30 -3.54
N VAL A 141 5.91 5.18 -2.95
CA VAL A 141 6.16 3.92 -3.70
C VAL A 141 4.89 3.41 -4.38
N ALA A 142 3.78 3.30 -3.64
CA ALA A 142 2.49 2.88 -4.21
C ALA A 142 1.93 3.90 -5.20
N ALA A 143 2.12 5.20 -4.96
CA ALA A 143 1.67 6.24 -5.89
C ALA A 143 2.43 6.18 -7.22
N GLY A 144 3.74 5.89 -7.17
CA GLY A 144 4.57 5.68 -8.36
C GLY A 144 4.10 4.48 -9.18
N ALA A 145 3.91 3.32 -8.54
CA ALA A 145 3.39 2.13 -9.21
C ALA A 145 1.96 2.34 -9.74
N ALA A 146 1.10 3.07 -9.02
CA ALA A 146 -0.22 3.42 -9.51
C ALA A 146 -0.15 4.31 -10.75
N THR A 147 0.78 5.27 -10.79
CA THR A 147 1.03 6.10 -11.98
C THR A 147 1.44 5.24 -13.17
N THR A 148 2.38 4.30 -12.98
CA THR A 148 2.78 3.36 -14.03
C THR A 148 1.59 2.57 -14.58
N LEU A 149 0.68 2.11 -13.72
CA LEU A 149 -0.53 1.41 -14.15
C LEU A 149 -1.47 2.33 -14.92
N THR A 150 -1.72 3.55 -14.43
CA THR A 150 -2.57 4.51 -15.14
C THR A 150 -1.99 4.90 -16.51
N ASP A 151 -0.67 5.08 -16.61
CA ASP A 151 0.02 5.35 -17.88
C ASP A 151 -0.11 4.17 -18.87
N ALA A 152 -0.24 2.94 -18.37
CA ALA A 152 -0.51 1.74 -19.15
C ALA A 152 -2.01 1.54 -19.47
N GLY A 153 -2.88 2.48 -19.10
CA GLY A 153 -4.30 2.47 -19.45
C GLY A 153 -5.24 1.83 -18.41
N TRP A 154 -4.75 1.56 -17.21
CA TRP A 154 -5.60 1.09 -16.09
C TRP A 154 -6.44 2.24 -15.54
N SER A 155 -7.77 2.08 -15.57
CA SER A 155 -8.69 3.18 -15.26
C SER A 155 -9.11 3.27 -13.79
N ASP A 156 -9.01 2.17 -13.03
CA ASP A 156 -9.39 2.13 -11.62
C ASP A 156 -8.22 1.62 -10.78
N VAL A 157 -7.34 2.56 -10.39
CA VAL A 157 -6.15 2.27 -9.59
C VAL A 157 -6.15 3.11 -8.33
N VAL A 158 -6.05 2.46 -7.17
CA VAL A 158 -6.03 3.12 -5.87
C VAL A 158 -4.74 2.78 -5.12
N ALA A 159 -3.95 3.80 -4.79
CA ALA A 159 -2.77 3.66 -3.95
C ALA A 159 -3.13 3.82 -2.46
N ASP A 160 -2.61 2.94 -1.61
CA ASP A 160 -2.83 2.96 -0.16
C ASP A 160 -1.61 2.38 0.59
N ASN A 161 -1.63 2.44 1.91
CA ASN A 161 -0.63 1.79 2.76
C ASN A 161 -1.08 0.37 3.12
N PHE A 162 -0.13 -0.56 3.09
CA PHE A 162 -0.38 -1.94 3.52
C PHE A 162 -0.54 -2.02 5.04
N THR A 163 -1.53 -2.78 5.49
CA THR A 163 -1.77 -3.05 6.91
C THR A 163 -1.53 -4.53 7.23
N GLY A 164 -0.93 -4.82 8.39
CA GLY A 164 -0.67 -6.19 8.83
C GLY A 164 0.80 -6.60 8.69
N THR A 165 1.04 -7.90 8.56
CA THR A 165 2.40 -8.46 8.44
C THR A 165 2.96 -8.20 7.04
N LYS A 166 4.01 -7.40 6.95
CA LYS A 166 4.63 -7.00 5.68
C LYS A 166 5.33 -8.21 5.03
N PRO A 167 5.09 -8.49 3.74
CA PRO A 167 5.80 -9.55 3.04
C PRO A 167 7.27 -9.18 2.78
N THR A 168 8.11 -10.19 2.58
CA THR A 168 9.54 -10.02 2.26
C THR A 168 9.75 -9.66 0.78
N SER A 169 8.92 -10.20 -0.11
CA SER A 169 8.87 -9.95 -1.55
C SER A 169 7.61 -9.17 -1.94
N SER A 170 7.70 -8.44 -3.06
CA SER A 170 6.52 -7.84 -3.68
C SER A 170 5.72 -8.93 -4.39
N LEU A 171 4.40 -8.83 -4.33
CA LEU A 171 3.50 -9.84 -4.85
C LEU A 171 2.18 -9.21 -5.31
N VAL A 172 1.46 -9.93 -6.16
CA VAL A 172 0.13 -9.55 -6.63
C VAL A 172 -0.89 -10.60 -6.20
N TYR A 173 -1.93 -10.17 -5.51
CA TYR A 173 -3.09 -10.99 -5.19
C TYR A 173 -4.22 -10.77 -6.19
N PHE A 174 -4.92 -11.84 -6.53
CA PHE A 174 -6.16 -11.79 -7.31
C PHE A 174 -7.26 -12.60 -6.65
N LYS A 175 -8.52 -12.25 -6.88
CA LYS A 175 -9.65 -12.84 -6.15
C LYS A 175 -10.17 -14.15 -6.77
N SER A 176 -10.23 -14.20 -8.09
CA SER A 176 -10.80 -15.31 -8.86
C SER A 176 -10.10 -15.41 -10.22
N SER A 177 -10.28 -16.54 -10.92
CA SER A 177 -9.74 -16.77 -12.26
C SER A 177 -10.08 -15.67 -13.28
N GLU A 178 -11.23 -14.98 -13.13
CA GLU A 178 -11.62 -13.85 -13.99
C GLU A 178 -10.65 -12.67 -13.89
N SER A 179 -10.05 -12.46 -12.71
CA SER A 179 -9.07 -11.39 -12.45
C SER A 179 -7.61 -11.83 -12.63
N GLU A 180 -7.37 -13.09 -12.99
CA GLU A 180 -6.03 -13.67 -13.06
C GLU A 180 -5.21 -13.08 -14.22
N ALA A 181 -5.82 -12.93 -15.40
CA ALA A 181 -5.18 -12.29 -16.55
C ALA A 181 -4.80 -10.83 -16.24
N ALA A 182 -5.72 -10.08 -15.61
CA ALA A 182 -5.48 -8.73 -15.13
C ALA A 182 -4.30 -8.68 -14.14
N ALA A 183 -4.29 -9.56 -13.14
CA ALA A 183 -3.22 -9.61 -12.15
C ALA A 183 -1.85 -9.96 -12.75
N ARG A 184 -1.80 -10.87 -13.73
CA ARG A 184 -0.56 -11.19 -14.45
C ARG A 184 -0.02 -10.00 -15.24
N GLU A 185 -0.89 -9.24 -15.87
CA GLU A 185 -0.49 -8.03 -16.61
C GLU A 185 0.05 -6.95 -15.67
N VAL A 186 -0.66 -6.69 -14.57
CA VAL A 186 -0.18 -5.80 -13.50
C VAL A 186 1.18 -6.25 -12.96
N ALA A 187 1.36 -7.55 -12.75
CA ALA A 187 2.61 -8.11 -12.27
C ALA A 187 3.75 -7.90 -13.27
N GLN A 188 3.51 -8.13 -14.56
CA GLN A 188 4.49 -7.88 -15.62
C GLN A 188 4.89 -6.41 -15.71
N LEU A 189 3.92 -5.50 -15.71
CA LEU A 189 4.17 -4.07 -15.81
C LEU A 189 5.03 -3.54 -14.64
N LEU A 190 4.81 -4.09 -13.44
CA LEU A 190 5.54 -3.69 -12.24
C LEU A 190 6.80 -4.53 -11.99
N GLY A 191 7.10 -5.53 -12.81
CA GLY A 191 8.25 -6.41 -12.63
C GLY A 191 8.16 -7.31 -11.39
N ILE A 192 6.94 -7.75 -11.04
CA ILE A 192 6.64 -8.63 -9.92
C ILE A 192 6.41 -10.05 -10.45
N THR A 193 7.11 -11.05 -9.90
CA THR A 193 7.02 -12.44 -10.36
C THR A 193 6.00 -13.27 -9.59
N GLU A 194 5.63 -12.84 -8.39
CA GLU A 194 4.77 -13.60 -7.48
C GLU A 194 3.31 -13.16 -7.65
N VAL A 195 2.47 -14.08 -8.13
CA VAL A 195 1.04 -13.86 -8.34
C VAL A 195 0.26 -14.98 -7.64
N ILE A 196 -0.63 -14.63 -6.70
CA ILE A 196 -1.27 -15.58 -5.79
C ILE A 196 -2.79 -15.36 -5.77
N GLU A 197 -3.55 -16.45 -5.84
CA GLU A 197 -4.99 -16.40 -5.63
C GLU A 197 -5.35 -16.21 -4.15
N ALA A 198 -6.21 -15.25 -3.86
CA ALA A 198 -6.73 -14.95 -2.55
C ALA A 198 -8.27 -14.80 -2.60
N PRO A 199 -9.05 -15.87 -2.40
CA PRO A 199 -10.52 -15.83 -2.56
C PRO A 199 -11.24 -14.85 -1.61
N LYS A 200 -10.60 -14.50 -0.48
CA LYS A 200 -11.11 -13.55 0.51
C LYS A 200 -10.60 -12.12 0.30
N LEU A 201 -10.00 -11.83 -0.86
CA LEU A 201 -9.47 -10.51 -1.18
C LEU A 201 -10.58 -9.45 -1.28
N VAL A 202 -10.24 -8.23 -0.86
CA VAL A 202 -11.07 -7.04 -1.05
C VAL A 202 -10.74 -6.44 -2.41
N GLY A 203 -11.73 -6.44 -3.31
CA GLY A 203 -11.52 -6.10 -4.73
C GLY A 203 -11.00 -7.29 -5.56
N PRO A 204 -10.88 -7.12 -6.88
CA PRO A 204 -10.45 -8.18 -7.78
C PRO A 204 -8.93 -8.35 -7.81
N VAL A 205 -8.15 -7.25 -7.75
CA VAL A 205 -6.68 -7.30 -7.76
C VAL A 205 -6.09 -6.40 -6.66
N SER A 206 -5.06 -6.88 -5.97
CA SER A 206 -4.28 -6.08 -5.01
C SER A 206 -2.79 -6.37 -5.14
N VAL A 207 -2.01 -5.34 -5.37
CA VAL A 207 -0.55 -5.38 -5.41
C VAL A 207 0.01 -5.01 -4.05
N VAL A 208 0.95 -5.78 -3.51
CA VAL A 208 1.68 -5.45 -2.29
C VAL A 208 3.14 -5.21 -2.62
N LEU A 209 3.62 -3.99 -2.40
CA LEU A 209 4.98 -3.57 -2.72
C LEU A 209 5.87 -3.68 -1.48
N ALA A 210 6.80 -4.65 -1.48
CA ALA A 210 7.74 -4.88 -0.39
C ALA A 210 9.00 -4.01 -0.51
N GLY A 211 9.86 -4.06 0.51
CA GLY A 211 11.02 -3.18 0.64
C GLY A 211 11.98 -3.22 -0.57
N SER A 212 12.06 -4.36 -1.25
CA SER A 212 12.88 -4.61 -2.44
C SER A 212 12.37 -3.98 -3.73
N PHE A 213 11.14 -3.46 -3.77
CA PHE A 213 10.55 -2.92 -5.00
C PHE A 213 11.28 -1.66 -5.51
N GLY A 214 11.73 -1.65 -6.77
CA GLY A 214 12.38 -0.51 -7.40
C GLY A 214 13.72 -0.13 -6.76
N LYS A 215 14.54 -1.14 -6.43
CA LYS A 215 15.90 -1.00 -5.88
C LYS A 215 16.92 -1.62 -6.80
#